data_AF-A0A8K0JDQ0-F1
#
_entry.id   AF-A0A8K0JDQ0-F1
#
_cell.length_a   1.000
_cell.length_b   1.000
_cell.length_c   1.000
_cell.angle_alpha   90.00
_cell.angle_beta   90.00
_cell.angle_gamma   90.00
#
_symmetry.space_group_name_H-M   'P 1'
#
loop_
_entity.id
_entity.type
_entity.pdbx_description
1 polymer ?
#
loop_
_entity_poly.entity_id
_entity_poly.type
_entity_poly.pdbx_seq_one_letter_code
_entity_poly.pdbx_strand_id
1 'polypeptide(L)'
;MKVLSLNFLACAAKACKSSSDSYPLHPKDAELVQDEIDLNPQMIINVLPRLDWAALRITSSELGFPALPEQPPTAEELQADEKMLKDLHHLLLETQMSEGKLVCGNCGHQYFVKEGIANFLLPSHLV
;
A
#
# COMPACT_ATOMS: atom_id res chain seq x y z
N MET A 1 7.47 -0.15 -6.65
CA MET A 1 6.92 0.43 -5.39
C MET A 1 6.22 -0.65 -4.60
N LYS A 2 6.69 -0.97 -3.40
CA LYS A 2 6.12 -2.04 -2.55
C LYS A 2 4.68 -1.73 -2.16
N VAL A 3 3.85 -2.76 -2.02
CA VAL A 3 2.47 -2.61 -1.51
C VAL A 3 2.48 -1.97 -0.12
N LEU A 4 3.45 -2.30 0.74
CA LEU A 4 3.63 -1.64 2.03
C LEU A 4 3.67 -0.11 1.91
N SER A 5 4.34 0.43 0.88
CA SER A 5 4.46 1.88 0.68
C SER A 5 3.12 2.54 0.41
N LEU A 6 2.19 1.86 -0.28
CA LEU A 6 0.85 2.39 -0.55
C LEU A 6 0.08 2.69 0.73
N ASN A 7 0.36 1.97 1.81
CA ASN A 7 -0.29 2.16 3.09
C ASN A 7 0.18 3.42 3.85
N PHE A 8 1.17 4.15 3.34
CA PHE A 8 1.67 5.38 3.96
C PHE A 8 1.67 6.60 3.04
N LEU A 9 1.23 6.45 1.79
CA LEU A 9 1.23 7.51 0.79
C LEU A 9 -0.17 8.13 0.66
N ALA A 10 -0.24 9.44 0.88
CA ALA A 10 -1.43 10.25 0.65
C ALA A 10 -1.21 11.24 -0.51
N CYS A 11 -2.28 11.88 -0.96
CA CYS A 11 -2.19 12.92 -1.98
C CYS A 11 -1.28 14.08 -1.55
N ALA A 12 -0.32 14.44 -2.40
CA ALA A 12 0.60 15.54 -2.15
C ALA A 12 -0.01 16.94 -2.40
N ALA A 13 -1.15 17.03 -3.09
CA ALA A 13 -1.78 18.31 -3.43
C ALA A 13 -2.21 19.06 -2.16
N LYS A 14 -1.88 20.35 -2.06
CA LYS A 14 -2.10 21.14 -0.84
C LYS A 14 -3.57 21.18 -0.41
N ALA A 15 -4.49 21.27 -1.36
CA ALA A 15 -5.93 21.26 -1.13
C ALA A 15 -6.44 19.94 -0.52
N CYS A 16 -5.65 18.86 -0.56
CA CYS A 16 -6.03 17.55 -0.04
C CYS A 16 -5.58 17.32 1.41
N LYS A 17 -4.72 18.16 1.99
CA LYS A 17 -4.11 17.94 3.33
C LYS A 17 -5.12 17.76 4.46
N SER A 18 -6.30 18.37 4.36
CA SER A 18 -7.36 18.29 5.37
C SER A 18 -8.47 17.30 5.03
N SER A 19 -8.39 16.62 3.88
CA SER A 19 -9.41 15.66 3.44
C SER A 19 -8.97 14.25 3.80
N SER A 20 -9.83 13.50 4.51
CA SER A 20 -9.64 12.07 4.76
C SER A 20 -9.59 11.28 3.46
N ASP A 21 -10.33 11.71 2.44
CA ASP A 21 -10.45 11.01 1.15
C ASP A 21 -9.19 11.16 0.29
N SER A 22 -8.17 11.88 0.79
CA SER A 22 -6.85 11.99 0.18
C SER A 22 -5.95 10.78 0.46
N TYR A 23 -6.39 9.87 1.33
CA TYR A 23 -5.74 8.62 1.69
C TYR A 23 -6.78 7.48 1.83
N PRO A 24 -6.48 6.25 1.39
CA PRO A 24 -5.32 5.89 0.59
C PRO A 24 -5.40 6.43 -0.84
N LEU A 25 -4.28 6.44 -1.55
CA LEU A 25 -4.29 6.57 -3.00
C LEU A 25 -4.67 5.23 -3.64
N HIS A 26 -5.53 5.28 -4.65
CA HIS A 26 -6.09 4.10 -5.30
C HIS A 26 -5.23 3.63 -6.48
N PRO A 27 -4.58 2.46 -6.42
CA PRO A 27 -3.86 1.91 -7.55
C PRO A 27 -4.82 1.55 -8.70
N LYS A 28 -4.42 1.86 -9.92
CA LYS A 28 -5.13 1.54 -11.17
C LYS A 28 -4.13 1.14 -12.24
N ASP A 29 -4.56 0.25 -13.14
CA ASP A 29 -3.76 -0.26 -14.25
C ASP A 29 -2.38 -0.77 -13.80
N ALA A 30 -2.35 -1.45 -12.64
CA ALA A 30 -1.13 -1.84 -11.97
C ALA A 30 -0.52 -3.11 -12.58
N GLU A 31 0.76 -3.03 -12.97
CA GLU A 31 1.58 -4.20 -13.28
C GLU A 31 2.41 -4.57 -12.07
N LEU A 32 2.17 -5.76 -11.52
CA LEU A 32 2.84 -6.23 -10.31
C LEU A 32 4.04 -7.10 -10.65
N VAL A 33 5.11 -6.92 -9.88
CA VAL A 33 6.28 -7.80 -9.86
C VAL A 33 6.54 -8.26 -8.43
N GLN A 34 7.22 -9.39 -8.30
CA GLN A 34 7.58 -9.97 -7.01
C GLN A 34 9.08 -10.16 -6.93
N ASP A 35 9.68 -9.66 -5.85
CA ASP A 35 11.08 -9.87 -5.52
C ASP A 35 11.16 -10.71 -4.25
N GLU A 36 11.89 -11.83 -4.29
CA GLU A 36 12.12 -12.67 -3.12
C GLU A 36 12.97 -11.91 -2.10
N ILE A 37 12.51 -11.88 -0.84
CA ILE A 37 13.18 -11.21 0.26
C ILE A 37 13.17 -12.14 1.45
N ASP A 38 14.31 -12.26 2.14
CA ASP A 38 14.38 -13.06 3.36
C ASP A 38 13.30 -12.62 4.37
N LEU A 39 12.55 -13.62 4.84
CA LEU A 39 11.49 -13.41 5.81
C LEU A 39 12.06 -12.77 7.08
N ASN A 40 11.53 -11.62 7.46
CA ASN A 40 11.82 -10.98 8.74
C ASN A 40 10.54 -10.88 9.59
N PRO A 41 10.24 -11.90 10.41
CA PRO A 41 9.03 -11.93 11.23
C PRO A 41 8.86 -10.69 12.11
N GLN A 42 9.97 -10.21 12.68
CA GLN A 42 9.94 -9.06 13.58
C GLN A 42 9.60 -7.77 12.85
N MET A 43 9.97 -7.63 11.57
CA MET A 43 9.53 -6.51 10.74
C MET A 43 8.01 -6.50 10.64
N ILE A 44 7.41 -7.63 10.24
CA ILE A 44 5.96 -7.74 10.03
C ILE A 44 5.20 -7.43 11.33
N ILE A 45 5.63 -8.01 12.46
CA ILE A 45 5.03 -7.76 13.77
C ILE A 45 5.14 -6.28 14.16
N ASN A 46 6.29 -5.64 13.93
CA ASN A 46 6.51 -4.25 14.31
C ASN A 46 5.80 -3.24 13.40
N VAL A 47 5.57 -3.57 12.13
CA VAL A 47 4.88 -2.69 11.19
C VAL A 47 3.37 -2.81 11.29
N LEU A 48 2.84 -3.99 11.65
CA LEU A 48 1.40 -4.25 11.80
C LEU A 48 0.63 -3.15 12.56
N PRO A 49 1.04 -2.69 13.76
CA PRO A 49 0.30 -1.65 14.48
C PRO A 49 0.35 -0.26 13.83
N ARG A 50 1.21 -0.07 12.82
CA ARG A 50 1.32 1.19 12.05
C ARG A 50 0.52 1.15 10.77
N LEU A 51 0.06 -0.02 10.35
CA LEU A 51 -0.73 -0.16 9.14
C LEU A 51 -2.13 0.40 9.39
N ASP A 52 -2.63 1.20 8.45
CA ASP A 52 -4.06 1.37 8.30
C ASP A 52 -4.60 0.11 7.61
N TRP A 53 -5.14 -0.80 8.42
CA TRP A 53 -5.64 -2.08 7.92
C TRP A 53 -6.77 -1.89 6.91
N ALA A 54 -7.68 -0.93 7.12
CA ALA A 54 -8.78 -0.67 6.20
C ALA A 54 -8.25 -0.22 4.83
N ALA A 55 -7.27 0.68 4.81
CA ALA A 55 -6.61 1.12 3.58
C ALA A 55 -5.84 0.00 2.88
N LEU A 56 -5.19 -0.89 3.64
CA LEU A 56 -4.51 -2.07 3.07
C LEU A 56 -5.53 -3.01 2.41
N ARG A 57 -6.68 -3.26 3.05
CA ARG A 57 -7.75 -4.08 2.46
C ARG A 57 -8.25 -3.50 1.15
N ILE A 58 -8.47 -2.19 1.10
CA ILE A 58 -8.91 -1.48 -0.11
C ILE A 58 -7.87 -1.64 -1.23
N THR A 59 -6.62 -1.23 -0.96
CA THR A 59 -5.57 -1.23 -1.99
C THR A 59 -5.21 -2.64 -2.44
N SER A 60 -5.20 -3.63 -1.55
CA SER A 60 -4.95 -5.04 -1.90
C SER A 60 -6.04 -5.59 -2.82
N SER A 61 -7.31 -5.29 -2.53
CA SER A 61 -8.44 -5.67 -3.39
C SER A 61 -8.35 -5.01 -4.77
N GLU A 62 -8.01 -3.72 -4.84
CA GLU A 62 -7.84 -3.00 -6.10
C GLU A 62 -6.65 -3.50 -6.95
N LEU A 63 -5.65 -4.10 -6.30
CA LEU A 63 -4.53 -4.78 -6.95
C LEU A 63 -4.86 -6.23 -7.37
N GLY A 64 -6.06 -6.73 -7.07
CA GLY A 64 -6.52 -8.06 -7.46
C GLY A 64 -6.16 -9.18 -6.47
N PHE A 65 -5.72 -8.85 -5.25
CA PHE A 65 -5.49 -9.85 -4.21
C PHE A 65 -6.81 -10.33 -3.58
N PRO A 66 -6.83 -11.55 -2.99
CA PRO A 66 -7.95 -12.01 -2.18
C PRO A 66 -8.27 -11.03 -1.05
N ALA A 67 -9.55 -10.98 -0.68
CA ALA A 67 -10.00 -10.13 0.41
C ALA A 67 -9.30 -10.51 1.72
N LEU A 68 -8.57 -9.55 2.28
CA LEU A 68 -7.97 -9.67 3.60
C LEU A 68 -9.07 -9.71 4.70
N PRO A 69 -8.79 -10.37 5.85
CA PRO A 69 -9.70 -10.40 7.01
C PRO A 69 -10.17 -9.01 7.45
N GLU A 70 -11.33 -8.95 8.11
CA GLU A 70 -11.91 -7.68 8.52
C GLU A 70 -11.06 -6.89 9.51
N GLN A 71 -10.43 -7.61 10.43
CA GLN A 71 -9.54 -7.06 11.44
C GLN A 71 -8.10 -7.52 11.16
N PRO A 72 -7.09 -6.70 11.48
CA PRO A 72 -5.72 -7.16 11.47
C PRO A 72 -5.55 -8.30 12.49
N PRO A 73 -4.69 -9.30 12.19
CA PRO A 73 -4.33 -10.28 13.20
C PRO A 73 -3.60 -9.62 14.37
N THR A 74 -3.60 -10.25 15.55
CA THR A 74 -2.75 -9.83 16.67
C THR A 74 -1.30 -10.26 16.46
N ALA A 75 -0.39 -9.69 17.26
CA ALA A 75 1.01 -10.12 17.24
C ALA A 75 1.16 -11.59 17.64
N GLU A 76 0.38 -12.05 18.62
CA GLU A 76 0.37 -13.44 19.07
C GLU A 76 -0.16 -14.39 17.99
N GLU A 77 -1.22 -13.99 17.28
CA GLU A 77 -1.75 -14.75 16.14
C GLU A 77 -0.72 -14.89 15.03
N LEU A 78 -0.01 -13.82 14.68
CA LEU A 78 1.07 -13.86 13.68
C LEU A 78 2.27 -14.71 14.11
N GLN A 79 2.59 -14.73 15.41
CA GLN A 79 3.66 -15.58 15.93
C GLN A 79 3.27 -17.06 15.95
N ALA A 80 1.99 -17.36 16.15
CA ALA A 80 1.47 -18.72 16.19
C ALA A 80 1.19 -19.30 14.78
N ASP A 81 0.99 -18.44 13.77
CA ASP A 81 0.68 -18.83 12.40
C ASP A 81 1.75 -18.35 11.41
N GLU A 82 2.75 -19.22 11.17
CA GLU A 82 3.84 -18.96 10.22
C GLU A 82 3.33 -18.74 8.79
N LYS A 83 2.22 -19.36 8.39
CA LYS A 83 1.64 -19.19 7.06
C LYS A 83 1.08 -17.78 6.92
N MET A 84 0.29 -17.32 7.89
CA MET A 84 -0.24 -15.96 7.90
C MET A 84 0.88 -14.91 7.87
N LEU A 85 1.95 -15.15 8.63
CA LEU A 85 3.12 -14.29 8.65
C LEU A 85 3.83 -14.23 7.29
N LYS A 86 3.99 -15.38 6.61
CA LYS A 86 4.54 -15.43 5.24
C LYS A 86 3.62 -14.74 4.23
N ASP A 87 2.31 -14.96 4.31
CA ASP A 87 1.35 -14.33 3.41
C ASP A 87 1.41 -12.79 3.52
N LEU A 88 1.51 -12.26 4.75
CA LEU A 88 1.72 -10.81 4.95
C LEU A 88 3.07 -10.32 4.45
N HIS A 89 4.15 -11.08 4.65
CA HIS A 89 5.46 -10.74 4.10
C HIS A 89 5.45 -10.69 2.58
N HIS A 90 4.88 -11.70 1.91
CA HIS A 90 4.72 -11.75 0.47
C HIS A 90 3.93 -10.53 -0.04
N LEU A 91 2.80 -10.21 0.59
CA LEU A 91 1.99 -9.06 0.20
C LEU A 91 2.73 -7.75 0.42
N LEU A 92 3.27 -7.50 1.62
CA LEU A 92 3.77 -6.19 2.01
C LEU A 92 5.17 -5.90 1.45
N LEU A 93 6.06 -6.88 1.48
CA LEU A 93 7.49 -6.67 1.26
C LEU A 93 7.99 -7.16 -0.10
N GLU A 94 7.46 -8.27 -0.59
CA GLU A 94 7.91 -8.89 -1.85
C GLU A 94 7.11 -8.42 -3.06
N THR A 95 5.84 -8.09 -2.86
CA THR A 95 4.98 -7.57 -3.93
C THR A 95 5.19 -6.07 -4.12
N GLN A 96 5.38 -5.67 -5.37
CA GLN A 96 5.49 -4.28 -5.74
C GLN A 96 4.83 -3.96 -7.09
N MET A 97 4.28 -2.77 -7.20
CA MET A 97 3.81 -2.20 -8.47
C MET A 97 5.01 -1.66 -9.26
N SER A 98 5.20 -2.16 -10.46
CA SER A 98 6.24 -1.76 -11.42
C SER A 98 5.75 -0.64 -12.34
N GLU A 99 4.58 -0.81 -12.95
CA GLU A 99 3.90 0.19 -13.77
C GLU A 99 2.49 0.43 -13.23
N GLY A 100 1.92 1.62 -13.49
CA GLY A 100 0.53 1.93 -13.19
C GLY A 100 0.32 3.38 -12.76
N LYS A 101 -0.76 3.64 -12.04
CA LYS A 101 -1.03 4.97 -11.45
C LYS A 101 -1.73 4.88 -10.10
N LEU A 102 -1.46 5.85 -9.24
CA LEU A 102 -2.13 6.05 -7.96
C LEU A 102 -3.08 7.24 -8.09
N VAL A 103 -4.37 7.04 -7.85
CA VAL A 103 -5.40 8.06 -8.03
C VAL A 103 -5.90 8.56 -6.67
N CYS A 104 -5.90 9.86 -6.46
CA CYS A 104 -6.45 10.47 -5.24
C CYS A 104 -7.98 10.37 -5.23
N GLY A 105 -8.56 9.83 -4.14
CA GLY A 105 -10.01 9.75 -3.94
C GLY A 105 -10.69 11.11 -3.80
N ASN A 106 -9.97 12.12 -3.27
CA ASN A 106 -10.50 13.47 -3.06
C ASN A 106 -10.47 14.35 -4.34
N CYS A 107 -9.32 14.48 -5.00
CA CYS A 107 -9.13 15.42 -6.12
C CYS A 107 -8.99 14.77 -7.50
N GLY A 108 -8.93 13.44 -7.57
CA GLY A 108 -8.78 12.70 -8.83
C GLY A 108 -7.40 12.82 -9.49
N HIS A 109 -6.44 13.51 -8.88
CA HIS A 109 -5.08 13.61 -9.42
C HIS A 109 -4.42 12.22 -9.52
N GLN A 110 -3.67 12.01 -10.60
CA GLN A 110 -3.06 10.73 -10.94
C GLN A 110 -1.54 10.84 -10.84
N TYR A 111 -0.97 10.05 -9.92
CA TYR A 111 0.48 9.90 -9.76
C TYR A 111 0.93 8.66 -10.53
N PHE A 112 1.67 8.84 -11.61
CA PHE A 112 2.14 7.72 -12.43
C PHE A 112 3.30 7.00 -11.76
N VAL A 113 3.29 5.67 -11.83
CA VAL A 113 4.37 4.80 -11.39
C VAL A 113 5.00 4.16 -12.62
N LYS A 114 6.32 4.30 -12.74
CA LYS A 114 7.13 3.73 -13.81
C LYS A 114 8.38 3.12 -13.22
N GLU A 115 8.74 1.91 -13.65
CA GLU A 115 9.89 1.16 -13.12
C GLU A 115 9.90 1.12 -11.58
N GLY A 116 8.71 1.03 -10.98
CA GLY A 116 8.50 1.01 -9.54
C GLY A 116 8.65 2.34 -8.81
N ILE A 117 8.85 3.45 -9.52
CA ILE A 117 9.01 4.81 -8.96
C ILE A 117 7.76 5.64 -9.23
N ALA A 118 7.10 6.11 -8.17
CA ALA A 118 5.95 7.00 -8.30
C ALA A 118 6.39 8.46 -8.42
N ASN A 119 5.84 9.17 -9.40
CA ASN A 119 6.08 10.59 -9.60
C ASN A 119 5.07 11.43 -8.81
N PHE A 120 5.54 12.09 -7.74
CA PHE A 120 4.77 13.02 -6.91
C PHE A 120 5.05 14.50 -7.22
N LEU A 121 5.71 14.81 -8.33
CA LEU A 121 5.90 16.19 -8.77
C LEU A 121 4.57 16.78 -9.22
N LEU A 122 4.20 17.89 -8.60
CA LEU A 122 2.97 18.62 -8.88
C LEU A 122 3.25 19.87 -9.72
N PRO A 123 2.35 20.23 -10.65
CA PRO A 123 2.31 21.56 -11.24
C PRO A 123 2.24 22.65 -10.15
N SER A 124 2.88 23.80 -10.40
CA SER A 124 2.99 24.90 -9.42
C SER A 124 1.66 25.38 -8.84
N HIS A 125 0.54 25.23 -9.56
CA HIS A 125 -0.79 25.62 -9.09
C HIS A 125 -1.47 24.62 -8.15
N LEU A 126 -0.89 23.43 -7.92
CA LEU A 126 -1.41 22.39 -7.01
C LEU A 126 -0.61 22.27 -5.69
N VAL A 127 0.47 23.05 -5.55
CA VAL A 127 1.42 23.03 -4.41
C VAL A 127 1.01 24.00 -3.29
#